data_AF-A0A6N7GRV1-F1
#
_entry.id   AF-A0A6N7GRV1-F1
#
_cell.length_a   1.000
_cell.length_b   1.000
_cell.length_c   1.000
_cell.angle_alpha   90.00
_cell.angle_beta   90.00
_cell.angle_gamma   90.00
#
_symmetry.space_group_name_H-M   'P 1'
#
loop_
_entity.id
_entity.type
_entity.pdbx_description
1 polymer ?
#
loop_
_entity_poly.entity_id
_entity_poly.type
_entity_poly.pdbx_seq_one_letter_code
_entity_poly.pdbx_strand_id
1 'polypeptide(L)' 'MTIEFHFTPELHLRDGRVIRHLDDAVGFAREQELRPGVDQRDEILHALERAKTHEEAHAAAHQFLRWLEELEVVT' A
#
# COMPACT_ATOMS: atom_id res chain seq x y z
N MET A 1 6.60 15.04 9.22
CA MET A 1 7.77 14.37 8.62
C MET A 1 7.25 13.08 8.03
N THR A 2 7.14 13.03 6.71
CA THR A 2 6.89 11.77 5.99
C THR A 2 8.23 11.04 5.96
N ILE A 3 8.23 9.76 6.26
CA ILE A 3 9.45 8.97 6.25
C ILE A 3 9.74 8.48 4.83
N GLU A 4 11.02 8.49 4.44
CA GLU A 4 11.45 7.87 3.20
C GLU A 4 11.50 6.35 3.42
N PHE A 5 10.52 5.63 2.86
CA PHE A 5 10.46 4.17 2.87
C PHE A 5 10.34 3.67 1.43
N HIS A 6 11.23 2.75 1.05
CA HIS A 6 11.29 2.16 -0.27
C HIS A 6 10.99 0.66 -0.22
N PHE A 7 10.13 0.19 -1.11
CA PHE A 7 9.90 -1.24 -1.30
C PHE A 7 11.12 -1.85 -2.02
N THR A 8 11.77 -2.82 -1.37
CA THR A 8 12.91 -3.55 -1.94
C THR A 8 12.70 -5.06 -1.77
N PRO A 9 12.53 -5.83 -2.88
CA PRO A 9 12.40 -5.37 -4.27
C PRO A 9 11.14 -4.51 -4.51
N GLU A 10 11.14 -3.74 -5.60
CA GLU A 10 9.97 -2.93 -6.00
C GLU A 10 8.75 -3.84 -6.24
N LEU A 11 7.56 -3.37 -5.84
CA LEU A 11 6.33 -4.13 -6.02
C LEU A 11 5.82 -3.96 -7.45
N HIS A 12 5.67 -5.06 -8.17
CA HIS A 12 5.14 -5.09 -9.53
C HIS A 12 3.69 -5.56 -9.51
N LEU A 13 2.81 -4.68 -9.96
CA LEU A 13 1.40 -4.97 -10.13
C LEU A 13 1.14 -5.64 -11.49
N ARG A 14 0.07 -6.44 -11.56
CA ARG A 14 -0.33 -7.19 -12.76
C ARG A 14 -0.71 -6.30 -13.94
N ASP A 15 -1.11 -5.05 -13.68
CA ASP A 15 -1.41 -4.05 -14.70
C ASP A 15 -0.15 -3.37 -15.26
N GLY A 16 1.05 -3.76 -14.80
CA GLY A 16 2.33 -3.22 -15.23
C GLY A 16 2.79 -2.00 -14.43
N ARG A 17 2.03 -1.56 -13.41
CA ARG A 17 2.47 -0.50 -12.50
C ARG A 17 3.53 -1.01 -11.52
N VAL A 18 4.38 -0.09 -11.08
CA VAL A 18 5.44 -0.37 -10.10
C VAL A 18 5.25 0.54 -8.90
N ILE A 19 5.19 -0.03 -7.70
CA ILE A 19 5.11 0.70 -6.43
C ILE A 19 6.49 0.68 -5.78
N ARG A 20 7.11 1.86 -5.68
CA ARG A 20 8.50 2.03 -5.21
C ARG A 20 8.60 2.57 -3.80
N HIS A 21 7.65 3.41 -3.41
CA HIS A 21 7.62 4.07 -2.11
C HIS A 21 6.19 4.21 -1.59
N LEU A 22 6.05 4.65 -0.33
CA LEU A 22 4.75 4.81 0.31
C LEU A 22 3.82 5.75 -0.46
N ASP A 23 4.32 6.83 -1.07
CA ASP A 23 3.46 7.73 -1.85
C ASP A 23 2.82 7.04 -3.06
N ASP A 24 3.52 6.09 -3.70
CA ASP A 24 2.94 5.28 -4.80
C ASP A 24 1.85 4.35 -4.25
N ALA A 25 2.09 3.75 -3.08
CA ALA A 25 1.12 2.88 -2.41
C ALA A 25 -0.14 3.65 -1.99
N VAL A 26 0.02 4.87 -1.46
CA VAL A 26 -1.08 5.79 -1.11
C VAL A 26 -1.85 6.20 -2.38
N GLY A 27 -1.16 6.55 -3.45
CA GLY A 27 -1.77 6.87 -4.74
C GLY A 27 -2.62 5.72 -5.25
N PHE A 28 -2.05 4.51 -5.29
CA PHE A 28 -2.75 3.31 -5.71
C PHE A 28 -3.97 3.01 -4.84
N ALA A 29 -3.84 3.07 -3.51
CA ALA A 29 -4.94 2.81 -2.59
C ALA A 29 -6.10 3.81 -2.77
N ARG A 30 -5.81 5.08 -3.06
CA ARG A 30 -6.83 6.11 -3.33
C ARG A 30 -7.57 5.89 -4.65
N GLU A 31 -6.90 5.33 -5.65
CA GLU A 31 -7.50 5.03 -6.96
C GLU A 31 -8.45 3.82 -6.92
N GLN A 32 -8.31 2.91 -5.95
CA GLN A 32 -9.22 1.78 -5.82
C GLN A 32 -10.62 2.24 -5.37
N GLU A 33 -11.64 1.83 -6.13
CA GLU A 33 -13.05 2.06 -5.79
C GLU A 33 -13.40 1.36 -4.46
N LEU A 34 -14.01 2.12 -3.54
CA LEU A 34 -14.50 1.61 -2.25
C LEU A 34 -15.57 0.53 -2.50
N ARG A 35 -15.30 -0.71 -2.11
CA ARG A 35 -16.31 -1.78 -2.04
C ARG A 35 -16.85 -1.88 -0.61
N PRO A 36 -18.07 -1.36 -0.33
CA PRO A 36 -18.62 -1.36 1.01
C PRO A 36 -18.74 -2.77 1.59
N GLY A 37 -18.18 -3.00 2.78
CA GLY A 37 -18.29 -4.27 3.50
C GLY A 37 -17.22 -5.33 3.16
N VAL A 38 -16.30 -5.04 2.23
CA VAL A 38 -15.18 -5.93 1.86
C VAL A 38 -13.82 -5.23 2.02
N ASP A 39 -13.76 -3.90 1.87
CA ASP A 39 -12.49 -3.18 1.79
C ASP A 39 -11.89 -2.76 3.13
N GLN A 40 -10.74 -3.36 3.47
CA GLN A 40 -9.77 -2.83 4.46
C GLN A 40 -8.99 -1.60 3.92
N ARG A 41 -9.34 -1.10 2.72
CA ARG A 41 -8.68 0.00 2.02
C ARG A 41 -8.46 1.22 2.90
N ASP A 42 -9.47 1.67 3.63
CA ASP A 42 -9.37 2.89 4.44
C ASP A 42 -8.43 2.71 5.65
N GLU A 43 -8.39 1.51 6.26
CA GLU A 43 -7.45 1.20 7.33
C GLU A 43 -6.01 1.18 6.81
N ILE A 44 -5.80 0.59 5.63
CA ILE A 44 -4.49 0.52 4.97
C ILE A 44 -4.02 1.90 4.54
N LEU A 45 -4.91 2.70 3.92
CA LEU A 45 -4.62 4.08 3.53
C LEU A 45 -4.22 4.89 4.76
N HIS A 46 -4.95 4.77 5.86
CA HIS A 46 -4.59 5.43 7.12
C HIS A 46 -3.26 4.95 7.70
N ALA A 47 -2.95 3.65 7.63
CA ALA A 47 -1.67 3.12 8.10
C ALA A 47 -0.50 3.69 7.27
N LEU A 48 -0.63 3.74 5.95
CA LEU A 48 0.37 4.30 5.03
C LEU A 48 0.56 5.80 5.26
N GLU A 49 -0.52 6.57 5.39
CA GLU A 49 -0.48 8.03 5.57
C GLU A 49 0.04 8.46 6.96
N ARG A 50 -0.19 7.63 7.99
CA ARG A 50 0.17 7.97 9.38
C ARG A 50 1.52 7.41 9.81
N ALA A 51 2.20 6.61 8.99
CA ALA A 51 3.51 6.08 9.31
C ALA A 51 4.52 7.21 9.54
N LYS A 52 5.07 7.28 10.77
CA LYS A 52 6.06 8.28 11.18
C LYS A 52 7.42 7.66 11.49
N THR A 53 7.48 6.35 11.61
CA THR A 53 8.68 5.58 11.90
C THR A 53 8.86 4.48 10.86
N HIS A 54 10.10 4.06 10.63
CA HIS A 54 10.42 2.98 9.69
C HIS A 54 9.66 1.68 10.05
N GLU A 55 9.45 1.41 11.33
CA GLU A 55 8.69 0.25 11.79
C GLU A 55 7.20 0.35 11.43
N GLU A 56 6.57 1.51 11.64
CA GLU A 56 5.18 1.75 11.22
C GLU A 56 5.02 1.67 9.70
N ALA A 57 5.97 2.19 8.92
CA ALA A 57 5.94 2.03 7.46
C ALA A 57 6.11 0.59 7.03
N HIS A 58 6.98 -0.17 7.69
CA HIS A 58 7.16 -1.59 7.39
C HIS A 58 5.88 -2.37 7.68
N ALA A 59 5.23 -2.09 8.82
CA ALA A 59 3.94 -2.68 9.17
C ALA A 59 2.83 -2.30 8.18
N ALA A 60 2.75 -1.02 7.80
CA ALA A 60 1.79 -0.53 6.81
C ALA A 60 2.03 -1.13 5.42
N ALA A 61 3.29 -1.25 5.00
CA ALA A 61 3.71 -1.91 3.76
C ALA A 61 3.30 -3.39 3.74
N HIS A 62 3.44 -4.09 4.86
CA HIS A 62 2.98 -5.48 4.99
C HIS A 62 1.46 -5.62 4.87
N GLN A 63 0.70 -4.73 5.52
CA GLN A 63 -0.77 -4.72 5.41
C GLN A 63 -1.22 -4.41 3.97
N PHE A 64 -0.56 -3.44 3.33
CA PHE A 64 -0.79 -3.09 1.94
C PHE A 64 -0.52 -4.27 1.00
N LEU A 65 0.60 -4.98 1.17
CA LEU A 65 0.94 -6.15 0.36
C LEU A 65 -0.11 -7.25 0.47
N ARG A 66 -0.56 -7.57 1.69
CA ARG A 66 -1.60 -8.58 1.92
C ARG A 66 -2.92 -8.21 1.23
N TRP A 67 -3.29 -6.94 1.25
CA TRP A 67 -4.48 -6.46 0.54
C TRP A 67 -4.32 -6.55 -0.98
N LEU A 68 -3.14 -6.26 -1.51
CA LEU A 68 -2.87 -6.47 -2.94
C LEU A 68 -2.98 -7.94 -3.35
N GLU A 69 -2.56 -8.86 -2.49
CA GLU A 69 -2.72 -10.32 -2.69
C GLU A 69 -4.20 -10.71 -2.71
N GLU A 70 -5.01 -10.18 -1.77
CA GLU A 70 -6.46 -10.41 -1.72
C GLU A 70 -7.20 -9.88 -2.94
N LEU A 71 -6.74 -8.74 -3.47
CA LEU A 71 -7.25 -8.16 -4.71
C LEU A 71 -6.77 -8.90 -5.97
N GLU A 72 -5.85 -9.87 -5.82
CA GLU A 72 -5.19 -10.56 -6.93
C GLU A 72 -4.55 -9.60 -7.95
N VAL A 73 -3.99 -8.47 -7.48
CA VAL A 73 -3.35 -7.46 -8.34
C VAL A 73 -1.84 -7.52 -8.33
N VAL A 74 -1.23 -8.35 -7.48
CA VAL A 74 0.20 -8.67 -7.50
C VAL A 74 0.45 -10.05 -8.13
N THR A 75 1.63 -10.21 -8.71
CA THR A 75 2.02 -11.39 -9.50
C THR A 75 2.84 -12.37 -8.69
#